data_AF-I0YNM0-F1
#
_entry.id   AF-I0YNM0-F1
#
_cell.length_a   1.000
_cell.length_b   1.000
_cell.length_c   1.000
_cell.angle_alpha   90.00
_cell.angle_beta   90.00
_cell.angle_gamma   90.00
#
_symmetry.space_group_name_H-M   'P 1'
#
loop_
_entity.id
_entity.type
_entity.pdbx_description
1 polymer ?
#
loop_
_entity_poly.entity_id
_entity_poly.type
_entity_poly.pdbx_seq_one_letter_code
_entity_poly.pdbx_strand_id
1 'polypeptide(L)'
;MFDLFKSHEPETPKIPASIVAILAFGFVISAYILRIKPFSRSANGAWDFSSLVVIKTRWGAGSPIWLFLYRLALLIWCFGLGVSHTVSVGPYIFAYFTMWTWWLLTSYFLIATIASYRSLRQPKTAKQTVDRLEFAVIAVLHVAVAGVLMVDTLTWLVLVPMLRSNPDAAKVRWAEKMFFNFYSYNTHGANMAFILGELFLNSIPFVPYLMGYLGIYVATFGLWSFTYFRLMGLWLYPFLDANQPWAVLAYGGIFAGCFAFVGLVSGLFWLRDWLALGTKRTIRATQHLVEEKTS
;
A
#
# COMPACT_ATOMS: atom_id res chain seq x y z
N MET A 1 -24.50 11.31 -12.44
CA MET A 1 -23.16 11.30 -11.83
C MET A 1 -22.17 12.08 -12.71
N PHE A 2 -22.06 11.75 -13.99
CA PHE A 2 -21.18 12.45 -14.93
C PHE A 2 -21.64 13.87 -15.31
N ASP A 3 -22.94 14.16 -15.29
CA ASP A 3 -23.46 15.48 -15.70
C ASP A 3 -23.12 16.63 -14.72
N LEU A 4 -22.77 16.33 -13.46
CA LEU A 4 -22.31 17.33 -12.49
C LEU A 4 -20.88 17.82 -12.73
N PHE A 5 -20.11 17.10 -13.56
CA PHE A 5 -18.71 17.39 -13.87
C PHE A 5 -18.44 17.60 -15.36
N LYS A 6 -19.45 17.53 -16.22
CA LYS A 6 -19.32 17.92 -17.63
C LYS A 6 -19.22 19.45 -17.73
N SER A 7 -18.00 19.98 -17.83
CA SER A 7 -17.77 21.35 -18.28
C SER A 7 -17.41 21.35 -19.76
N HIS A 8 -18.38 21.76 -20.60
CA HIS A 8 -18.23 22.07 -22.05
C HIS A 8 -17.70 20.92 -22.94
N GLU A 9 -17.98 21.00 -24.24
CA GLU A 9 -17.49 20.04 -25.22
C GLU A 9 -15.95 20.00 -25.19
N PRO A 10 -15.32 18.80 -25.13
CA PRO A 10 -13.88 18.73 -25.02
C PRO A 10 -13.24 19.00 -26.38
N GLU A 11 -12.62 20.17 -26.55
CA GLU A 11 -11.40 20.21 -27.35
C GLU A 11 -10.48 19.12 -26.81
N THR A 12 -10.02 18.21 -27.66
CA THR A 12 -9.14 17.11 -27.23
C THR A 12 -7.91 17.72 -26.53
N PRO A 13 -7.81 17.67 -25.20
CA PRO A 13 -6.75 18.41 -24.55
C PRO A 13 -5.45 17.66 -24.81
N LYS A 14 -4.47 18.42 -25.28
CA LYS A 14 -3.11 17.90 -25.48
C LYS A 14 -2.51 17.73 -24.10
N ILE A 15 -2.17 16.49 -23.73
CA ILE A 15 -1.44 16.22 -22.49
C ILE A 15 -0.10 16.96 -22.60
N PRO A 16 0.23 17.88 -21.67
CA PRO A 16 1.49 18.58 -21.67
C PRO A 16 2.67 17.60 -21.66
N ALA A 17 3.68 17.86 -22.50
CA ALA A 17 4.89 17.03 -22.55
C ALA A 17 5.59 16.88 -21.19
N SER A 18 5.48 17.91 -20.33
CA SER A 18 5.98 17.89 -18.95
C SER A 18 5.35 16.78 -18.09
N ILE A 19 4.05 16.54 -18.24
CA ILE A 19 3.34 15.50 -17.49
C ILE A 19 3.76 14.11 -17.97
N VAL A 20 3.90 13.92 -19.29
CA VAL A 20 4.44 12.67 -19.85
C VAL A 20 5.86 12.42 -19.35
N ALA A 21 6.70 13.46 -19.31
CA ALA A 21 8.06 13.36 -18.79
C ALA A 21 8.11 12.98 -17.32
N ILE A 22 7.23 13.51 -16.46
CA ILE A 22 7.16 13.14 -15.03
C ILE A 22 6.82 11.66 -14.86
N LEU A 23 5.83 11.14 -15.60
CA LEU A 23 5.46 9.72 -15.53
C LEU A 23 6.59 8.82 -16.04
N ALA A 24 7.19 9.17 -17.16
CA ALA A 24 8.31 8.43 -17.75
C ALA A 24 9.51 8.40 -16.80
N PHE A 25 9.83 9.55 -16.20
CA PHE A 25 10.88 9.66 -15.20
C PHE A 25 10.60 8.76 -13.99
N GLY A 26 9.35 8.75 -13.50
CA GLY A 26 8.91 7.85 -12.44
C GLY A 26 9.10 6.37 -12.79
N PHE A 27 8.77 5.96 -14.01
CA PHE A 27 8.98 4.59 -14.46
C PHE A 27 10.47 4.23 -14.53
N VAL A 28 11.29 5.12 -15.11
CA VAL A 28 12.73 4.90 -15.29
C VAL A 28 13.46 4.82 -13.94
N ILE A 29 13.18 5.74 -13.00
CA ILE A 29 13.83 5.71 -11.69
C ILE A 29 13.44 4.47 -10.89
N SER A 30 12.18 4.04 -10.98
CA SER A 30 11.71 2.82 -10.35
C SER A 30 12.36 1.57 -10.93
N ALA A 31 12.47 1.47 -12.26
CA ALA A 31 13.18 0.39 -12.93
C ALA A 31 14.67 0.38 -12.56
N TYR A 32 15.30 1.55 -12.49
CA TYR A 32 16.69 1.71 -12.06
C TYR A 32 16.90 1.22 -10.63
N ILE A 33 16.03 1.62 -9.69
CA ILE A 33 16.09 1.15 -8.29
C ILE A 33 15.98 -0.38 -8.23
N LEU A 34 15.05 -0.99 -8.97
CA LEU A 34 14.91 -2.45 -8.98
C LEU A 34 16.12 -3.15 -9.61
N ARG A 35 16.74 -2.54 -10.63
CA ARG A 35 17.86 -3.14 -11.35
C ARG A 35 19.17 -3.07 -10.58
N ILE A 36 19.51 -1.89 -10.08
CA ILE A 36 20.76 -1.63 -9.36
C ILE A 36 20.68 -2.08 -7.92
N LYS A 37 19.46 -2.15 -7.37
CA LYS A 37 19.19 -2.43 -5.96
C LYS A 37 20.04 -1.53 -5.06
N PRO A 38 19.95 -0.19 -5.24
CA PRO A 38 20.62 0.72 -4.34
C PRO A 38 20.16 0.40 -2.92
N PHE A 39 21.06 0.51 -1.94
CA PHE A 39 20.78 0.15 -0.55
C PHE A 39 20.54 -1.37 -0.34
N SER A 40 21.00 -2.22 -1.26
CA SER A 40 20.97 -3.68 -1.10
C SER A 40 21.99 -4.23 -0.08
N ARG A 41 22.77 -3.37 0.57
CA ARG A 41 23.76 -3.75 1.58
C ARG A 41 23.27 -3.34 2.96
N SER A 42 23.12 -4.33 3.84
CA SER A 42 23.13 -4.15 5.28
C SER A 42 24.54 -3.74 5.75
N ALA A 43 24.65 -3.17 6.96
CA ALA A 43 25.92 -2.90 7.63
C ALA A 43 26.87 -4.13 7.70
N ASN A 44 26.31 -5.35 7.55
CA ASN A 44 27.04 -6.62 7.62
C ASN A 44 27.16 -7.37 6.26
N GLY A 45 26.78 -6.77 5.11
CA GLY A 45 26.85 -7.42 3.79
C GLY A 45 25.57 -7.29 2.95
N ALA A 46 25.46 -8.02 1.83
CA ALA A 46 24.24 -8.04 1.00
C ALA A 46 23.01 -8.53 1.81
N TRP A 47 21.79 -8.03 1.51
CA TRP A 47 20.57 -8.61 2.09
C TRP A 47 20.49 -10.10 1.75
N ASP A 48 20.74 -10.92 2.76
CA ASP A 48 20.67 -12.37 2.62
C ASP A 48 19.21 -12.84 2.75
N PHE A 49 18.50 -12.88 1.62
CA PHE A 49 17.17 -13.47 1.52
C PHE A 49 17.13 -14.93 1.94
N SER A 50 18.25 -15.65 1.98
CA SER A 50 18.27 -17.05 2.43
C SER A 50 18.04 -17.20 3.94
N SER A 51 18.19 -16.11 4.71
CA SER A 51 17.87 -16.06 6.15
C SER A 51 16.49 -15.47 6.46
N LEU A 52 15.79 -14.94 5.44
CA LEU A 52 14.50 -14.28 5.60
C LEU A 52 13.36 -15.28 5.71
N VAL A 53 12.95 -15.51 6.95
CA VAL A 53 11.73 -16.23 7.23
C VAL A 53 10.55 -15.27 7.14
N VAL A 54 9.88 -15.25 5.99
CA VAL A 54 8.68 -14.44 5.70
C VAL A 54 7.49 -14.77 6.62
N ILE A 55 7.60 -15.87 7.39
CA ILE A 55 6.48 -16.54 8.05
C ILE A 55 6.69 -16.66 9.57
N LYS A 56 7.77 -16.09 10.12
CA LYS A 56 7.92 -16.01 11.57
C LYS A 56 6.97 -14.93 12.08
N THR A 57 6.14 -15.31 13.05
CA THR A 57 5.51 -14.31 13.91
C THR A 57 6.62 -13.57 14.63
N ARG A 58 6.48 -12.26 14.71
CA ARG A 58 7.32 -11.45 15.59
C ARG A 58 6.58 -11.29 16.90
N TRP A 59 7.31 -11.13 18.00
CA TRP A 59 6.73 -11.02 19.34
C TRP A 59 6.02 -12.29 19.81
N GLY A 60 5.66 -12.35 21.09
CA GLY A 60 4.64 -13.29 21.59
C GLY A 60 3.26 -13.09 20.95
N ALA A 61 3.17 -12.64 19.68
CA ALA A 61 1.99 -12.43 18.86
C ALA A 61 1.32 -13.74 18.41
N GLY A 62 1.53 -14.81 19.18
CA GLY A 62 1.00 -16.13 18.91
C GLY A 62 1.91 -17.00 18.05
N SER A 63 1.57 -18.29 18.02
CA SER A 63 2.19 -19.25 17.11
C SER A 63 1.93 -18.88 15.64
N PRO A 64 2.69 -19.42 14.68
CA PRO A 64 2.47 -19.19 13.25
C PRO A 64 1.03 -19.44 12.76
N ILE A 65 0.23 -20.20 13.53
CA ILE A 65 -1.19 -20.42 13.23
C ILE A 65 -2.02 -19.13 13.35
N TRP A 66 -1.70 -18.25 14.30
CA TRP A 66 -2.46 -17.02 14.51
C TRP A 66 -2.23 -16.02 13.37
N LEU A 67 -1.00 -15.93 12.88
CA LEU A 67 -0.70 -15.14 11.68
C LEU A 67 -1.39 -15.71 10.44
N PHE A 68 -1.44 -17.03 10.30
CA PHE A 68 -2.24 -17.66 9.25
C PHE A 68 -3.73 -17.32 9.35
N LEU A 69 -4.34 -17.47 10.53
CA LEU A 69 -5.75 -17.19 10.75
C LEU A 69 -6.07 -15.70 10.53
N TYR A 70 -5.19 -14.81 10.97
CA TYR A 70 -5.29 -13.37 10.71
C TYR A 70 -5.33 -13.07 9.21
N ARG A 71 -4.37 -13.60 8.45
CA ARG A 71 -4.29 -13.41 6.99
C ARG A 71 -5.51 -14.01 6.27
N LEU A 72 -5.97 -15.19 6.71
CA LEU A 72 -7.16 -15.84 6.14
C LEU A 72 -8.43 -15.03 6.41
N ALA A 73 -8.61 -14.55 7.64
CA ALA A 73 -9.77 -13.73 8.00
C ALA A 73 -9.80 -12.43 7.18
N LEU A 74 -8.65 -11.76 7.04
CA LEU A 74 -8.55 -10.55 6.23
C LEU A 74 -8.70 -10.80 4.74
N LEU A 75 -8.23 -11.94 4.23
CA LEU A 75 -8.50 -12.35 2.85
C LEU A 75 -10.00 -12.47 2.60
N ILE A 76 -10.72 -13.22 3.45
CA ILE A 76 -12.17 -13.41 3.33
C ILE A 76 -12.89 -12.06 3.41
N TRP A 77 -12.54 -11.22 4.38
CA TRP A 77 -13.13 -9.89 4.54
C TRP A 77 -12.88 -8.99 3.33
N CYS A 78 -11.62 -8.85 2.92
CA CYS A 78 -11.25 -7.94 1.83
C CYS A 78 -11.86 -8.38 0.50
N PHE A 79 -11.84 -9.69 0.22
CA PHE A 79 -12.44 -10.26 -0.98
C PHE A 79 -13.96 -10.10 -0.97
N GLY A 80 -14.62 -10.49 0.12
CA GLY A 80 -16.08 -10.39 0.25
C GLY A 80 -16.58 -8.96 0.08
N LEU A 81 -15.93 -8.00 0.75
CA LEU A 81 -16.29 -6.59 0.63
C LEU A 81 -15.99 -6.04 -0.76
N GLY A 82 -14.86 -6.40 -1.36
CA GLY A 82 -14.49 -6.00 -2.72
C GLY A 82 -15.51 -6.46 -3.77
N VAL A 83 -15.93 -7.73 -3.69
CA VAL A 83 -16.98 -8.30 -4.55
C VAL A 83 -18.32 -7.62 -4.28
N SER A 84 -18.73 -7.47 -3.02
CA SER A 84 -20.00 -6.82 -2.65
C SER A 84 -20.08 -5.39 -3.18
N HIS A 85 -18.99 -4.62 -3.05
CA HIS A 85 -18.92 -3.26 -3.56
C HIS A 85 -19.01 -3.22 -5.09
N THR A 86 -18.27 -4.13 -5.76
CA THR A 86 -18.30 -4.28 -7.23
C THR A 86 -19.69 -4.64 -7.74
N VAL A 87 -20.42 -5.52 -7.06
CA VAL A 87 -21.80 -5.91 -7.43
C VAL A 87 -22.77 -4.75 -7.19
N SER A 88 -22.62 -4.06 -6.06
CA SER A 88 -23.54 -2.99 -5.66
C SER A 88 -23.42 -1.74 -6.54
N VAL A 89 -22.20 -1.45 -7.01
CA VAL A 89 -21.87 -0.18 -7.69
C VAL A 89 -21.55 -0.39 -9.17
N GLY A 90 -21.03 -1.56 -9.54
CA GLY A 90 -20.65 -1.91 -10.89
C GLY A 90 -19.14 -1.77 -11.16
N PRO A 91 -18.68 -2.16 -12.36
CA PRO A 91 -17.26 -2.23 -12.70
C PRO A 91 -16.57 -0.86 -12.80
N TYR A 92 -17.31 0.24 -12.83
CA TYR A 92 -16.69 1.57 -12.93
C TYR A 92 -15.83 1.91 -11.71
N ILE A 93 -16.02 1.26 -10.56
CA ILE A 93 -15.21 1.51 -9.36
C ILE A 93 -13.73 1.20 -9.60
N PHE A 94 -13.41 0.31 -10.54
CA PHE A 94 -12.03 0.01 -10.94
C PHE A 94 -11.33 1.18 -11.65
N ALA A 95 -12.04 2.28 -11.93
CA ALA A 95 -11.40 3.50 -12.39
C ALA A 95 -10.55 4.17 -11.29
N TYR A 96 -10.92 4.00 -10.01
CA TYR A 96 -10.29 4.71 -8.89
C TYR A 96 -9.06 3.99 -8.31
N PHE A 97 -8.05 4.76 -7.92
CA PHE A 97 -6.82 4.25 -7.32
C PHE A 97 -7.06 3.50 -6.00
N THR A 98 -8.06 3.93 -5.24
CA THR A 98 -8.53 3.25 -4.03
C THR A 98 -8.85 1.79 -4.30
N MET A 99 -9.56 1.50 -5.39
CA MET A 99 -9.97 0.14 -5.71
C MET A 99 -8.79 -0.69 -6.19
N TRP A 100 -7.86 -0.10 -6.95
CA TRP A 100 -6.60 -0.77 -7.28
C TRP A 100 -5.83 -1.15 -6.02
N THR A 101 -5.77 -0.25 -5.03
CA THR A 101 -5.07 -0.47 -3.77
C THR A 101 -5.78 -1.52 -2.91
N TRP A 102 -7.11 -1.50 -2.88
CA TRP A 102 -7.92 -2.51 -2.22
C TRP A 102 -7.65 -3.91 -2.78
N TRP A 103 -7.68 -4.08 -4.11
CA TRP A 103 -7.42 -5.37 -4.73
C TRP A 103 -5.95 -5.80 -4.66
N LEU A 104 -5.00 -4.86 -4.60
CA LEU A 104 -3.60 -5.16 -4.26
C LEU A 104 -3.49 -5.71 -2.83
N LEU A 105 -4.20 -5.11 -1.86
CA LEU A 105 -4.27 -5.57 -0.48
C LEU A 105 -4.94 -6.95 -0.38
N THR A 106 -6.03 -7.19 -1.11
CA THR A 106 -6.67 -8.52 -1.19
C THR A 106 -5.70 -9.55 -1.77
N SER A 107 -4.98 -9.20 -2.84
CA SER A 107 -4.00 -10.07 -3.48
C SER A 107 -2.83 -10.38 -2.54
N TYR A 108 -2.39 -9.39 -1.77
CA TYR A 108 -1.41 -9.58 -0.70
C TYR A 108 -1.87 -10.63 0.30
N PHE A 109 -3.07 -10.48 0.88
CA PHE A 109 -3.57 -11.43 1.88
C PHE A 109 -3.79 -12.82 1.28
N LEU A 110 -4.13 -12.92 -0.01
CA LEU A 110 -4.19 -14.20 -0.71
C LEU A 110 -2.83 -14.91 -0.73
N ILE A 111 -1.80 -14.26 -1.28
CA ILE A 111 -0.47 -14.88 -1.39
C ILE A 111 0.18 -15.10 -0.01
N ALA A 112 -0.07 -14.21 0.94
CA ALA A 112 0.43 -14.33 2.31
C ALA A 112 -0.25 -15.47 3.07
N THR A 113 -1.56 -15.70 2.84
CA THR A 113 -2.30 -16.86 3.39
C THR A 113 -1.74 -18.17 2.84
N ILE A 114 -1.51 -18.25 1.53
CA ILE A 114 -0.91 -19.42 0.89
C ILE A 114 0.50 -19.69 1.45
N ALA A 115 1.34 -18.65 1.57
CA ALA A 115 2.67 -18.78 2.15
C ALA A 115 2.63 -19.24 3.62
N SER A 116 1.75 -18.66 4.44
CA SER A 116 1.52 -19.08 5.82
C SER A 116 1.13 -20.55 5.93
N TYR A 117 0.16 -20.98 5.12
CA TYR A 117 -0.30 -22.36 5.10
C TYR A 117 0.81 -23.34 4.70
N ARG A 118 1.58 -23.01 3.65
CA ARG A 118 2.74 -23.81 3.23
C ARG A 118 3.74 -23.98 4.37
N SER A 119 4.05 -22.91 5.10
CA SER A 119 4.98 -22.97 6.23
C SER A 119 4.48 -23.80 7.40
N LEU A 120 3.18 -23.76 7.68
CA LEU A 120 2.60 -24.59 8.75
C LEU A 120 2.74 -26.09 8.47
N ARG A 121 2.82 -26.47 7.19
CA ARG A 121 3.01 -27.85 6.74
C ARG A 121 4.47 -28.28 6.61
N GLN A 122 5.41 -27.35 6.61
CA GLN A 122 6.83 -27.68 6.49
C GLN A 122 7.35 -28.29 7.81
N PRO A 123 8.20 -29.32 7.75
CA PRO A 123 8.90 -29.81 8.93
C PRO A 123 9.68 -28.68 9.60
N LYS A 124 9.73 -28.66 10.94
CA LYS A 124 10.51 -27.66 11.70
C LYS A 124 12.00 -27.64 11.34
N THR A 125 12.51 -28.74 10.76
CA THR A 125 13.89 -28.93 10.31
C THR A 125 14.14 -28.47 8.88
N ALA A 126 13.10 -28.10 8.13
CA ALA A 126 13.24 -27.68 6.74
C ALA A 126 13.99 -26.35 6.66
N LYS A 127 15.02 -26.30 5.80
CA LYS A 127 15.73 -25.06 5.50
C LYS A 127 14.76 -24.11 4.78
N GLN A 128 14.36 -23.04 5.44
CA GLN A 128 13.54 -22.00 4.83
C GLN A 128 14.41 -21.19 3.87
N THR A 129 14.00 -21.14 2.61
CA THR A 129 14.59 -20.28 1.58
C THR A 129 13.47 -19.42 1.02
N VAL A 130 13.79 -18.18 0.64
CA VAL A 130 12.83 -17.31 -0.05
C VAL A 130 12.68 -17.82 -1.47
N ASP A 131 11.53 -18.42 -1.77
CA ASP A 131 11.14 -18.77 -3.13
C ASP A 131 10.39 -17.60 -3.81
N ARG A 132 9.85 -17.84 -5.00
CA ARG A 132 9.13 -16.81 -5.78
C ARG A 132 7.89 -16.29 -5.07
N LEU A 133 7.16 -17.14 -4.34
CA LEU A 133 6.00 -16.77 -3.54
C LEU A 133 6.42 -15.89 -2.36
N GLU A 134 7.44 -16.27 -1.58
CA GLU A 134 7.91 -15.45 -0.47
C GLU A 134 8.41 -14.09 -0.98
N PHE A 135 9.14 -14.07 -2.10
CA PHE A 135 9.54 -12.82 -2.73
C PHE A 135 8.33 -11.95 -3.11
N ALA A 136 7.30 -12.55 -3.73
CA ALA A 136 6.06 -11.84 -4.07
C ALA A 136 5.36 -11.30 -2.83
N VAL A 137 5.27 -12.07 -1.74
CA VAL A 137 4.70 -11.61 -0.46
C VAL A 137 5.46 -10.39 0.06
N ILE A 138 6.78 -10.43 0.06
CA ILE A 138 7.61 -9.29 0.51
C ILE A 138 7.37 -8.08 -0.40
N ALA A 139 7.47 -8.23 -1.71
CA ALA A 139 7.32 -7.14 -2.66
C ALA A 139 5.93 -6.50 -2.59
N VAL A 140 4.87 -7.31 -2.57
CA VAL A 140 3.49 -6.81 -2.51
C VAL A 140 3.21 -6.16 -1.15
N LEU A 141 3.73 -6.67 -0.02
CA LEU A 141 3.61 -6.00 1.28
C LEU A 141 4.14 -4.57 1.21
N HIS A 142 5.34 -4.41 0.64
CA HIS A 142 6.01 -3.12 0.51
C HIS A 142 5.16 -2.11 -0.27
N VAL A 143 4.59 -2.53 -1.40
CA VAL A 143 3.69 -1.67 -2.20
C VAL A 143 2.36 -1.44 -1.47
N ALA A 144 1.79 -2.46 -0.83
CA ALA A 144 0.50 -2.37 -0.15
C ALA A 144 0.54 -1.42 1.07
N VAL A 145 1.59 -1.50 1.91
CA VAL A 145 1.76 -0.59 3.05
C VAL A 145 1.81 0.86 2.56
N ALA A 146 2.64 1.14 1.55
CA ALA A 146 2.77 2.48 1.00
C ALA A 146 1.47 2.95 0.32
N GLY A 147 0.83 2.08 -0.48
CA GLY A 147 -0.40 2.39 -1.20
C GLY A 147 -1.56 2.71 -0.26
N VAL A 148 -1.74 1.92 0.80
CA VAL A 148 -2.78 2.16 1.82
C VAL A 148 -2.54 3.47 2.56
N LEU A 149 -1.30 3.73 3.02
CA LEU A 149 -0.97 5.00 3.68
C LEU A 149 -1.23 6.19 2.76
N MET A 150 -0.88 6.07 1.48
CA MET A 150 -1.11 7.12 0.49
C MET A 150 -2.60 7.35 0.22
N VAL A 151 -3.38 6.28 0.01
CA VAL A 151 -4.83 6.38 -0.21
C VAL A 151 -5.52 7.05 0.98
N ASP A 152 -5.24 6.61 2.20
CA ASP A 152 -5.90 7.13 3.40
C ASP A 152 -5.51 8.60 3.64
N THR A 153 -4.22 8.92 3.51
CA THR A 153 -3.73 10.30 3.67
C THR A 153 -4.32 11.23 2.61
N LEU A 154 -4.28 10.85 1.33
CA LEU A 154 -4.81 11.67 0.25
C LEU A 154 -6.34 11.81 0.34
N THR A 155 -7.05 10.75 0.74
CA THR A 155 -8.50 10.84 0.93
C THR A 155 -8.86 11.83 2.03
N TRP A 156 -8.32 11.64 3.23
CA TRP A 156 -8.77 12.42 4.39
C TRP A 156 -8.16 13.81 4.47
N LEU A 157 -6.91 13.99 4.03
CA LEU A 157 -6.20 15.26 4.17
C LEU A 157 -6.26 16.13 2.91
N VAL A 158 -6.59 15.56 1.74
CA VAL A 158 -6.63 16.31 0.47
C VAL A 158 -8.03 16.28 -0.14
N LEU A 159 -8.54 15.10 -0.51
CA LEU A 159 -9.78 14.96 -1.25
C LEU A 159 -11.01 15.42 -0.46
N VAL A 160 -11.16 14.98 0.79
CA VAL A 160 -12.32 15.33 1.63
C VAL A 160 -12.39 16.83 1.92
N PRO A 161 -11.31 17.51 2.37
CA PRO A 161 -11.32 18.96 2.55
C PRO A 161 -11.59 19.72 1.25
N MET A 162 -10.97 19.30 0.14
CA MET A 162 -11.15 19.92 -1.18
C MET A 162 -12.60 19.85 -1.66
N LEU A 163 -13.24 18.68 -1.53
CA LEU A 163 -14.62 18.48 -1.98
C LEU A 163 -15.65 19.12 -1.06
N ARG A 164 -15.37 19.23 0.24
CA ARG A 164 -16.22 19.97 1.19
C ARG A 164 -16.15 21.48 1.01
N SER A 165 -15.04 21.99 0.50
CA SER A 165 -14.85 23.41 0.20
C SER A 165 -15.48 23.83 -1.13
N ASN A 166 -16.19 22.93 -1.82
CA ASN A 166 -16.83 23.25 -3.10
C ASN A 166 -18.01 24.22 -2.88
N PRO A 167 -18.12 25.33 -3.65
CA PRO A 167 -19.22 26.28 -3.51
C PRO A 167 -20.59 25.67 -3.88
N ASP A 168 -20.63 24.60 -4.67
CA ASP A 168 -21.86 23.91 -5.03
C ASP A 168 -22.27 22.90 -3.93
N ALA A 169 -23.32 23.26 -3.19
CA ALA A 169 -23.87 22.42 -2.12
C ALA A 169 -24.33 21.03 -2.58
N ALA A 170 -24.72 20.86 -3.85
CA ALA A 170 -25.06 19.54 -4.38
C ALA A 170 -23.82 18.64 -4.52
N LYS A 171 -22.67 19.20 -4.92
CA LYS A 171 -21.39 18.49 -5.00
C LYS A 171 -20.88 18.11 -3.61
N VAL A 172 -21.01 19.00 -2.63
CA VAL A 172 -20.64 18.69 -1.23
C VAL A 172 -21.47 17.52 -0.70
N ARG A 173 -22.81 17.56 -0.83
CA ARG A 173 -23.68 16.46 -0.39
C ARG A 173 -23.39 15.15 -1.10
N TRP A 174 -23.05 15.20 -2.38
CA TRP A 174 -22.64 14.01 -3.13
C TRP A 174 -21.32 13.43 -2.60
N ALA A 175 -20.31 14.27 -2.39
CA ALA A 175 -19.03 13.85 -1.83
C ALA A 175 -19.22 13.23 -0.44
N GLU A 176 -20.07 13.82 0.39
CA GLU A 176 -20.36 13.25 1.71
C GLU A 176 -20.94 11.83 1.63
N LYS A 177 -21.90 11.58 0.73
CA LYS A 177 -22.42 10.23 0.51
C LYS A 177 -21.36 9.26 0.00
N MET A 178 -20.42 9.75 -0.82
CA MET A 178 -19.34 8.93 -1.38
C MET A 178 -18.27 8.55 -0.34
N PHE A 179 -17.93 9.44 0.60
CA PHE A 179 -16.85 9.21 1.57
C PHE A 179 -17.32 8.74 2.94
N PHE A 180 -18.54 9.07 3.37
CA PHE A 180 -19.07 8.71 4.69
C PHE A 180 -20.06 7.55 4.58
N ASN A 181 -19.57 6.42 4.09
CA ASN A 181 -20.32 5.16 4.01
C ASN A 181 -19.44 3.98 4.41
N PHE A 182 -20.08 2.82 4.61
CA PHE A 182 -19.43 1.59 5.07
C PHE A 182 -18.26 1.14 4.16
N TYR A 183 -18.43 1.19 2.84
CA TYR A 183 -17.37 0.80 1.90
C TYR A 183 -16.17 1.74 2.01
N SER A 184 -16.42 3.05 2.03
CA SER A 184 -15.39 4.07 2.17
C SER A 184 -14.60 3.93 3.47
N TYR A 185 -15.25 3.74 4.62
CA TYR A 185 -14.53 3.55 5.89
C TYR A 185 -13.64 2.29 5.89
N ASN A 186 -13.99 1.27 5.12
CA ASN A 186 -13.12 0.11 4.96
C ASN A 186 -11.94 0.41 4.02
N THR A 187 -12.20 1.01 2.85
CA THR A 187 -11.19 1.28 1.83
C THR A 187 -10.33 2.52 2.10
N HIS A 188 -10.69 3.31 3.11
CA HIS A 188 -10.04 4.54 3.56
C HIS A 188 -9.93 4.58 5.10
N GLY A 189 -9.59 3.48 5.75
CA GLY A 189 -9.43 3.46 7.19
C GLY A 189 -9.14 2.07 7.73
N ALA A 190 -10.08 1.14 7.58
CA ALA A 190 -9.89 -0.22 8.09
C ALA A 190 -8.73 -0.94 7.37
N ASN A 191 -8.55 -0.72 6.06
CA ASN A 191 -7.38 -1.15 5.29
C ASN A 191 -6.04 -0.78 5.95
N MET A 192 -5.92 0.40 6.56
CA MET A 192 -4.71 0.83 7.28
C MET A 192 -4.51 -0.01 8.54
N ALA A 193 -5.56 -0.26 9.32
CA ALA A 193 -5.48 -1.16 10.46
C ALA A 193 -5.07 -2.58 10.05
N PHE A 194 -5.56 -3.07 8.91
CA PHE A 194 -5.21 -4.39 8.36
C PHE A 194 -3.73 -4.48 7.98
N ILE A 195 -3.22 -3.51 7.22
CA ILE A 195 -1.83 -3.58 6.75
C ILE A 195 -0.81 -3.26 7.86
N LEU A 196 -1.17 -2.40 8.81
CA LEU A 196 -0.37 -2.16 10.01
C LEU A 196 -0.37 -3.39 10.91
N GLY A 197 -1.52 -4.01 11.16
CA GLY A 197 -1.58 -5.26 11.93
C GLY A 197 -0.67 -6.33 11.32
N GLU A 198 -0.74 -6.53 10.00
CA GLU A 198 0.19 -7.40 9.29
C GLU A 198 1.66 -7.01 9.52
N LEU A 199 2.02 -5.74 9.31
CA LEU A 199 3.38 -5.23 9.48
C LEU A 199 3.95 -5.54 10.87
N PHE A 200 3.14 -5.39 11.92
CA PHE A 200 3.55 -5.59 13.32
C PHE A 200 3.52 -7.07 13.77
N LEU A 201 2.64 -7.89 13.20
CA LEU A 201 2.54 -9.32 13.52
C LEU A 201 3.60 -10.17 12.79
N ASN A 202 4.04 -9.76 11.61
CA ASN A 202 5.04 -10.49 10.82
C ASN A 202 6.49 -10.07 11.10
N SER A 203 7.44 -10.89 10.63
CA SER A 203 8.88 -10.63 10.70
C SER A 203 9.52 -10.22 9.37
N ILE A 204 8.73 -9.79 8.38
CA ILE A 204 9.24 -9.39 7.07
C ILE A 204 10.09 -8.11 7.24
N PRO A 205 11.34 -8.07 6.77
CA PRO A 205 12.19 -6.88 6.92
C PRO A 205 11.78 -5.78 5.94
N PHE A 206 12.26 -4.56 6.19
CA PHE A 206 12.24 -3.52 5.18
C PHE A 206 13.32 -3.79 4.14
N VAL A 207 12.96 -3.76 2.86
CA VAL A 207 13.85 -3.95 1.72
C VAL A 207 13.72 -2.73 0.81
N PRO A 208 14.59 -1.71 0.96
CA PRO A 208 14.40 -0.41 0.34
C PRO A 208 14.21 -0.45 -1.18
N TYR A 209 14.97 -1.29 -1.89
CA TYR A 209 14.88 -1.34 -3.35
C TYR A 209 13.53 -1.88 -3.86
N LEU A 210 12.76 -2.62 -3.04
CA LEU A 210 11.42 -3.07 -3.43
C LEU A 210 10.42 -1.92 -3.50
N MET A 211 10.73 -0.76 -2.91
CA MET A 211 9.96 0.47 -3.11
C MET A 211 9.98 0.92 -4.58
N GLY A 212 10.89 0.42 -5.42
CA GLY A 212 10.80 0.61 -6.87
C GLY A 212 9.48 0.08 -7.46
N TYR A 213 8.90 -1.00 -6.90
CA TYR A 213 7.59 -1.49 -7.34
C TYR A 213 6.46 -0.50 -7.03
N LEU A 214 6.58 0.33 -5.99
CA LEU A 214 5.60 1.38 -5.70
C LEU A 214 5.55 2.40 -6.83
N GLY A 215 6.70 2.87 -7.31
CA GLY A 215 6.70 3.85 -8.39
C GLY A 215 6.21 3.27 -9.72
N ILE A 216 6.49 1.99 -10.02
CA ILE A 216 5.86 1.30 -11.16
C ILE A 216 4.34 1.26 -10.98
N TYR A 217 3.86 0.92 -9.80
CA TYR A 217 2.43 0.82 -9.49
C TYR A 217 1.71 2.17 -9.67
N VAL A 218 2.27 3.25 -9.13
CA VAL A 218 1.74 4.62 -9.27
C VAL A 218 1.81 5.11 -10.72
N ALA A 219 2.92 4.88 -11.42
CA ALA A 219 3.04 5.25 -12.83
C ALA A 219 2.04 4.50 -13.72
N THR A 220 1.80 3.21 -13.44
CA THR A 220 0.80 2.40 -14.13
C THR A 220 -0.60 2.95 -13.91
N PHE A 221 -0.95 3.33 -12.67
CA PHE A 221 -2.22 3.99 -12.41
C PHE A 221 -2.33 5.35 -13.11
N GLY A 222 -1.24 6.12 -13.14
CA GLY A 222 -1.17 7.37 -13.90
C GLY A 222 -1.56 7.15 -15.36
N LEU A 223 -0.91 6.19 -16.04
CA LEU A 223 -1.21 5.81 -17.42
C LEU A 223 -2.68 5.38 -17.60
N TRP A 224 -3.20 4.59 -16.67
CA TRP A 224 -4.62 4.21 -16.63
C TRP A 224 -5.54 5.44 -16.53
N SER A 225 -5.25 6.38 -15.62
CA SER A 225 -6.06 7.59 -15.46
C SER A 225 -6.07 8.46 -16.72
N PHE A 226 -4.96 8.54 -17.45
CA PHE A 226 -4.95 9.22 -18.76
C PHE A 226 -5.78 8.47 -19.79
N THR A 227 -5.65 7.15 -19.85
CA THR A 227 -6.46 6.32 -20.76
C THR A 227 -7.94 6.49 -20.47
N TYR A 228 -8.33 6.45 -19.20
CA TYR A 228 -9.71 6.70 -18.76
C TYR A 228 -10.21 8.08 -19.20
N PHE A 229 -9.41 9.13 -18.97
CA PHE A 229 -9.74 10.48 -19.43
C PHE A 229 -9.96 10.53 -20.94
N ARG A 230 -9.08 9.90 -21.73
CA ARG A 230 -9.20 9.87 -23.20
C ARG A 230 -10.47 9.15 -23.69
N LEU A 231 -10.94 8.16 -22.94
CA LEU A 231 -12.13 7.39 -23.27
C LEU A 231 -13.43 8.07 -22.81
N MET A 232 -13.39 8.73 -21.66
CA MET A 232 -14.60 9.22 -20.98
C MET A 232 -14.74 10.75 -20.98
N GLY A 233 -13.70 11.48 -21.38
CA GLY A 233 -13.65 12.94 -21.33
C GLY A 233 -13.66 13.53 -19.92
N LEU A 234 -13.40 12.72 -18.89
CA LEU A 234 -13.49 13.13 -17.48
C LEU A 234 -12.22 12.75 -16.70
N TRP A 235 -11.65 13.71 -15.99
CA TRP A 235 -10.58 13.46 -15.02
C TRP A 235 -11.17 12.84 -13.76
N LEU A 236 -10.61 11.69 -13.35
CA LEU A 236 -11.05 10.96 -12.15
C LEU A 236 -10.88 11.76 -10.87
N TYR A 237 -9.81 12.54 -10.81
CA TYR A 237 -9.49 13.41 -9.69
C TYR A 237 -9.23 14.82 -10.19
N PRO A 238 -9.77 15.85 -9.53
CA PRO A 238 -9.52 17.24 -9.91
C PRO A 238 -8.02 17.57 -9.97
N PHE A 239 -7.22 17.01 -9.07
CA PHE A 239 -5.77 17.23 -9.04
C PHE A 239 -4.98 16.53 -10.16
N LEU A 240 -5.63 15.67 -10.96
CA LEU A 240 -5.04 15.09 -12.17
C LEU A 240 -5.45 15.85 -13.44
N ASP A 241 -6.24 16.93 -13.33
CA ASP A 241 -6.61 17.71 -14.49
C ASP A 241 -5.39 18.42 -15.08
N ALA A 242 -4.89 17.88 -16.19
CA ALA A 242 -3.71 18.36 -16.89
C ALA A 242 -3.89 19.76 -17.53
N ASN A 243 -5.13 20.26 -17.60
CA ASN A 243 -5.43 21.58 -18.14
C ASN A 243 -5.26 22.70 -17.11
N GLN A 244 -5.08 22.34 -15.83
CA GLN A 244 -4.92 23.32 -14.77
C GLN A 244 -3.54 23.97 -14.83
N PRO A 245 -3.41 25.29 -14.56
CA PRO A 245 -2.12 25.98 -14.60
C PRO A 245 -1.12 25.44 -13.57
N TRP A 246 -1.63 24.81 -12.51
CA TRP A 246 -0.85 24.18 -11.44
C TRP A 246 -0.61 22.68 -11.66
N ALA A 247 -1.00 22.10 -12.81
CA ALA A 247 -0.90 20.66 -13.04
C ALA A 247 0.54 20.12 -12.86
N VAL A 248 1.56 20.83 -13.36
CA VAL A 248 2.97 20.43 -13.16
C VAL A 248 3.32 20.30 -11.67
N LEU A 249 2.83 21.21 -10.83
CA LEU A 249 3.04 21.15 -9.38
C LEU A 249 2.28 19.98 -8.75
N ALA A 250 1.06 19.67 -9.21
CA ALA A 250 0.30 18.54 -8.70
C ALA A 250 0.97 17.20 -9.05
N TYR A 251 1.37 16.99 -10.31
CA TYR A 251 2.08 15.78 -10.73
C TYR A 251 3.46 15.65 -10.07
N GLY A 252 4.20 16.75 -9.96
CA GLY A 252 5.46 16.78 -9.20
C GLY A 252 5.25 16.49 -7.72
N GLY A 253 4.18 17.00 -7.12
CA GLY A 253 3.78 16.75 -5.73
C GLY A 253 3.41 15.29 -5.47
N ILE A 254 2.70 14.63 -6.39
CA ILE A 254 2.41 13.19 -6.31
C ILE A 254 3.72 12.39 -6.33
N PHE A 255 4.63 12.74 -7.24
CA PHE A 255 5.93 12.08 -7.34
C PHE A 255 6.79 12.27 -6.08
N ALA A 256 6.89 13.51 -5.57
CA ALA A 256 7.57 13.80 -4.31
C ALA A 256 6.90 13.10 -3.11
N GLY A 257 5.56 13.05 -3.11
CA GLY A 257 4.76 12.32 -2.12
C GLY A 257 5.13 10.85 -2.05
N CYS A 258 5.39 10.20 -3.19
CA CYS A 258 5.86 8.82 -3.22
C CYS A 258 7.13 8.62 -2.38
N PHE A 259 8.13 9.52 -2.48
CA PHE A 259 9.33 9.46 -1.66
C PHE A 259 9.06 9.72 -0.18
N ALA A 260 8.15 10.64 0.13
CA ALA A 260 7.73 10.88 1.51
C ALA A 260 7.10 9.63 2.12
N PHE A 261 6.23 8.92 1.39
CA PHE A 261 5.65 7.65 1.83
C PHE A 261 6.69 6.54 1.95
N VAL A 262 7.70 6.47 1.07
CA VAL A 262 8.83 5.56 1.26
C VAL A 262 9.55 5.82 2.58
N GLY A 263 9.80 7.09 2.92
CA GLY A 263 10.36 7.50 4.20
C GLY A 263 9.49 7.09 5.39
N LEU A 264 8.17 7.34 5.31
CA LEU A 264 7.22 6.93 6.34
C LEU A 264 7.19 5.42 6.54
N VAL A 265 7.16 4.64 5.46
CA VAL A 265 7.20 3.17 5.51
C VAL A 265 8.50 2.72 6.17
N SER A 266 9.65 3.26 5.76
CA SER A 266 10.94 2.97 6.40
C SER A 266 10.90 3.26 7.91
N GLY A 267 10.30 4.38 8.31
CA GLY A 267 10.11 4.77 9.72
C GLY A 267 9.22 3.79 10.49
N LEU A 268 8.13 3.29 9.88
CA LEU A 268 7.24 2.30 10.50
C LEU A 268 7.94 0.95 10.71
N PHE A 269 8.70 0.48 9.72
CA PHE A 269 9.50 -0.73 9.87
C PHE A 269 10.58 -0.56 10.95
N TRP A 270 11.24 0.60 11.00
CA TRP A 270 12.20 0.92 12.06
C TRP A 270 11.54 0.94 13.44
N LEU A 271 10.38 1.60 13.59
CA LEU A 271 9.65 1.67 14.85
C LEU A 271 9.27 0.28 15.34
N ARG A 272 8.73 -0.55 14.44
CA ARG A 272 8.42 -1.96 14.71
C ARG A 272 9.67 -2.72 15.17
N ASP A 273 10.81 -2.54 14.51
CA ASP A 273 12.08 -3.19 14.85
C ASP A 273 12.63 -2.70 16.20
N TRP A 274 12.50 -1.41 16.49
CA TRP A 274 12.89 -0.83 17.77
C TRP A 274 12.06 -1.37 18.93
N LEU A 275 10.73 -1.39 18.78
CA LEU A 275 9.81 -2.02 19.73
C LEU A 275 10.19 -3.50 19.92
N ALA A 276 10.58 -4.19 18.83
CA ALA A 276 11.05 -5.58 18.83
C ALA A 276 12.29 -5.86 19.70
N LEU A 277 13.19 -4.90 19.82
CA LEU A 277 14.39 -5.03 20.63
C LEU A 277 14.15 -4.67 22.08
N GLY A 278 13.33 -3.65 22.34
CA GLY A 278 13.01 -3.16 23.68
C GLY A 278 12.49 -4.29 24.58
N THR A 279 11.43 -4.98 24.16
CA THR A 279 10.82 -5.99 25.03
C THR A 279 11.64 -7.30 25.11
N LYS A 280 12.56 -7.58 24.17
CA LYS A 280 13.51 -8.72 24.30
C LYS A 280 14.52 -8.46 25.41
N ARG A 281 14.96 -7.20 25.56
CA ARG A 281 15.84 -6.78 26.65
C ARG A 281 15.12 -6.92 27.99
N THR A 282 13.85 -6.53 28.07
CA THR A 282 13.03 -6.69 29.28
C THR A 282 12.88 -8.15 29.69
N ILE A 283 12.54 -9.06 28.77
CA ILE A 283 12.39 -10.49 29.07
C ILE A 283 13.70 -11.07 29.62
N ARG A 284 14.84 -10.79 28.99
CA ARG A 284 16.15 -11.27 29.48
C ARG A 284 16.49 -10.72 30.87
N ALA A 285 16.21 -9.45 31.11
CA ALA A 285 16.43 -8.85 32.43
C ALA A 285 15.56 -9.53 33.50
N THR A 286 14.29 -9.82 33.20
CA THR A 286 13.41 -10.57 34.11
C THR A 286 13.88 -12.00 34.34
N GLN A 287 14.37 -12.70 33.31
CA GLN A 287 14.92 -14.06 33.44
C GLN A 287 16.15 -14.09 34.35
N HIS A 288 17.09 -13.15 34.16
CA HIS A 288 18.26 -13.04 35.04
C HIS A 288 17.88 -12.78 36.50
N LEU A 289 16.89 -11.91 36.77
CA LEU A 289 16.41 -11.65 38.13
C LEU A 289 15.71 -12.84 38.79
N VAL A 290 15.09 -13.73 38.01
CA VAL A 290 14.47 -14.96 38.51
C VAL A 290 15.54 -16.02 38.81
N GLU A 291 16.54 -16.15 37.93
CA GLU A 291 17.70 -17.04 38.14
C GLU A 291 18.49 -16.63 39.39
N GLU A 292 18.75 -15.33 39.58
CA GLU A 292 19.46 -14.80 40.76
C GLU A 292 18.69 -15.02 42.09
N LYS A 293 17.36 -15.02 42.06
CA LYS A 293 16.52 -15.31 43.24
C LYS A 293 16.40 -16.80 43.55
N THR A 294 16.79 -17.68 42.64
CA THR A 294 16.65 -19.14 42.78
C THR A 294 17.98 -19.86 43.01
N SER A 295 19.11 -19.13 42.94
CA SER A 295 20.45 -19.54 43.38
C SER A 295 20.75 -19.12 44.81
#